data_AF-A0AAQ3JWD6-F1
#
_entry.id   AF-A0AAQ3JWD6-F1
#
_cell.length_a   1.000
_cell.length_b   1.000
_cell.length_c   1.000
_cell.angle_alpha   90.00
_cell.angle_beta   90.00
_cell.angle_gamma   90.00
#
_symmetry.space_group_name_H-M   'P 1'
#
loop_
_entity.id
_entity.type
_entity.pdbx_description
1 polymer ?
#
loop_
_entity_poly.entity_id
_entity_poly.type
_entity_poly.pdbx_seq_one_letter_code
_entity_poly.pdbx_strand_id
1 'polypeptide(L)'
;MDPKEAPSAAADGAPPSSTSTSSQKPRHLSCINCFDALWFCYSPFYQMQQYYRCGNFDNCFGKWNALFDCLSLKTKRSTEVQEILEAREKDKQHIWTYRTVEEASVNWWMMYGHVMKLSKPKSDS
;
A
#
# COMPACT_ATOMS: atom_id res chain seq x y z
N MET A 1 3.28 4.98 61.69
CA MET A 1 2.19 4.03 61.42
C MET A 1 1.32 4.67 60.36
N ASP A 2 1.56 4.34 59.09
CA ASP A 2 0.50 4.47 58.09
C ASP A 2 -0.53 3.37 58.36
N PRO A 3 -1.82 3.64 58.09
CA PRO A 3 -2.38 3.16 56.82
C PRO A 3 -3.30 4.23 56.17
N LYS A 4 -3.12 4.52 54.87
CA LYS A 4 -3.80 3.89 53.72
C LYS A 4 -5.25 4.36 53.51
N GLU A 5 -5.45 5.27 52.56
CA GLU A 5 -6.51 5.14 51.54
C GLU A 5 -6.29 6.05 50.32
N ALA A 6 -6.52 5.49 49.14
CA ALA A 6 -6.72 6.12 47.83
C ALA A 6 -7.84 5.29 47.15
N PRO A 7 -8.43 5.66 45.99
CA PRO A 7 -8.49 6.95 45.28
C PRO A 7 -9.95 7.32 44.86
N SER A 8 -10.18 8.50 44.25
CA SER A 8 -11.36 8.70 43.39
C SER A 8 -11.03 9.53 42.15
N ALA A 9 -11.49 9.04 41.02
CA ALA A 9 -11.19 9.45 39.66
C ALA A 9 -11.99 10.68 39.20
N ALA A 10 -11.39 11.45 38.29
CA ALA A 10 -12.09 12.10 37.18
C ALA A 10 -11.06 12.30 36.04
N ALA A 11 -11.17 11.47 35.01
CA ALA A 11 -10.38 11.57 33.78
C ALA A 11 -11.30 12.10 32.68
N ASP A 12 -11.28 13.42 32.47
CA ASP A 12 -11.65 14.04 31.21
C ASP A 12 -10.37 14.20 30.39
N GLY A 13 -10.28 13.46 29.29
CA GLY A 13 -9.10 13.45 28.45
C GLY A 13 -9.33 12.59 27.22
N ALA A 14 -10.08 13.13 26.26
CA ALA A 14 -10.07 12.62 24.90
C ALA A 14 -8.61 12.51 24.41
N PRO A 15 -8.15 11.36 23.90
CA PRO A 15 -6.83 11.30 23.30
C PRO A 15 -6.84 12.17 22.03
N PRO A 16 -5.91 13.12 21.87
CA PRO A 16 -5.79 13.84 20.61
C PRO A 16 -5.51 12.83 19.52
N SER A 17 -6.39 12.85 18.50
CA SER A 17 -6.18 12.17 17.24
C SER A 17 -4.73 12.37 16.81
N SER A 18 -4.01 11.25 16.73
CA SER A 18 -2.68 11.18 16.16
C SER A 18 -2.78 11.60 14.69
N THR A 19 -2.66 12.90 14.44
CA THR A 19 -2.35 13.42 13.11
C THR A 19 -1.04 12.76 12.71
N SER A 20 -1.16 11.76 11.85
CA SER A 20 -0.06 11.09 11.19
C SER A 20 0.62 12.10 10.28
N THR A 21 1.51 12.90 10.86
CA THR A 21 2.50 13.66 10.12
C THR A 21 3.36 12.63 9.40
N SER A 22 2.98 12.29 8.16
CA SER A 22 3.82 11.50 7.27
C SER A 22 5.09 12.32 7.06
N SER A 23 6.13 11.99 7.80
CA SER A 23 7.45 12.57 7.62
C SER A 23 7.93 12.11 6.25
N GLN A 24 7.67 12.94 5.23
CA GLN A 24 8.06 12.68 3.85
C GLN A 24 9.58 12.83 3.77
N LYS A 25 10.29 11.73 4.06
CA LYS A 25 11.71 11.63 3.74
C LYS A 25 11.86 11.81 2.22
N PRO A 26 12.90 12.53 1.76
CA PRO A 26 13.15 12.68 0.33
C PRO A 26 13.24 11.30 -0.31
N ARG A 27 12.35 11.03 -1.29
CA ARG A 27 12.28 9.72 -1.97
C ARG A 27 13.53 9.56 -2.82
N HIS A 28 14.45 8.69 -2.40
CA HIS A 28 15.63 8.36 -3.17
C HIS A 28 15.31 7.27 -4.19
N LEU A 29 15.49 7.57 -5.47
CA LEU A 29 15.30 6.63 -6.58
C LEU A 29 16.55 5.75 -6.75
N SER A 30 16.41 4.45 -6.44
CA SER A 30 17.44 3.43 -6.70
C SER A 30 17.01 2.50 -7.84
N CYS A 31 17.70 2.59 -8.99
CA CYS A 31 17.44 1.72 -10.14
C CYS A 31 18.07 0.32 -10.00
N ILE A 32 18.82 0.07 -8.92
CA ILE A 32 19.49 -1.21 -8.68
C ILE A 32 18.49 -2.37 -8.57
N ASN A 33 17.31 -2.13 -7.99
CA ASN A 33 16.26 -3.14 -7.88
C ASN A 33 15.66 -3.50 -9.24
N CYS A 34 15.55 -2.53 -10.15
CA CYS A 34 15.09 -2.77 -11.53
C CYS A 34 16.14 -3.58 -12.32
N PHE A 35 17.42 -3.29 -12.11
CA PHE A 35 18.52 -4.02 -12.71
C PHE A 35 18.60 -5.46 -12.21
N ASP A 36 18.53 -5.66 -10.89
CA ASP A 36 18.54 -6.97 -10.25
C ASP A 36 17.38 -7.85 -10.75
N ALA A 37 16.18 -7.28 -10.84
CA ALA A 37 15.01 -7.98 -11.40
C ALA A 37 15.20 -8.37 -12.88
N LEU A 38 15.86 -7.53 -13.68
CA LEU A 38 16.18 -7.83 -15.08
C LEU A 38 17.23 -8.94 -15.18
N TRP A 39 18.27 -8.87 -14.35
CA TRP A 39 19.32 -9.87 -14.27
C TRP A 39 18.75 -11.24 -13.91
N PHE A 40 17.89 -11.30 -12.89
CA PHE A 40 17.19 -12.53 -12.52
C PHE A 40 16.29 -13.07 -13.63
N CYS A 41 15.68 -12.21 -14.44
CA CYS A 41 14.86 -12.65 -15.58
C CYS A 41 15.68 -13.39 -16.64
N TYR A 42 16.94 -13.00 -16.85
CA TYR A 42 17.86 -13.71 -17.74
C TYR A 42 18.56 -14.91 -17.09
N SER A 43 18.35 -15.15 -15.79
CA SER A 43 18.91 -16.30 -15.12
C SER A 43 18.31 -17.60 -15.69
N PRO A 44 19.15 -18.61 -16.03
CA PRO A 44 18.68 -19.88 -16.57
C PRO A 44 17.65 -20.57 -15.66
N PHE A 45 17.78 -20.39 -14.35
CA PHE A 45 16.84 -20.96 -13.38
C PHE A 45 15.42 -20.38 -13.53
N TYR A 46 15.30 -19.06 -13.65
CA TYR A 46 14.01 -18.39 -13.82
C TYR A 46 13.35 -18.79 -15.15
N GLN A 47 14.12 -18.76 -16.25
CA GLN A 47 13.61 -19.09 -17.58
C GLN A 47 13.10 -20.53 -17.65
N MET A 48 13.83 -21.49 -17.05
CA MET A 48 13.41 -22.89 -16.98
C MET A 48 12.16 -23.08 -16.11
N GLN A 49 12.08 -22.41 -14.95
CA GLN A 49 10.91 -22.47 -14.08
C GLN A 49 9.66 -21.91 -14.76
N GLN A 50 9.80 -20.78 -15.46
CA GLN A 50 8.70 -20.14 -16.17
C GLN A 50 8.26 -20.97 -17.38
N TYR A 51 9.19 -21.58 -18.10
CA TYR A 51 8.86 -22.50 -19.20
C TYR A 51 8.11 -23.73 -18.72
N TYR A 52 8.53 -24.33 -17.60
CA TYR A 52 7.81 -25.48 -17.02
C TYR A 52 6.38 -25.11 -16.59
N ARG A 53 6.18 -23.89 -16.07
CA ARG A 53 4.87 -23.45 -15.55
C ARG A 53 3.93 -22.90 -16.63
N CYS A 54 4.45 -22.15 -17.59
CA CYS A 54 3.66 -21.36 -18.55
C CYS A 54 3.91 -21.75 -20.01
N GLY A 55 4.87 -22.63 -20.31
CA GLY A 55 5.16 -23.13 -21.65
C GLY A 55 5.83 -22.12 -22.59
N ASN A 56 6.24 -20.96 -22.09
CA ASN A 56 6.87 -19.91 -22.87
C ASN A 56 8.13 -19.38 -22.17
N PHE A 57 9.05 -18.85 -22.98
CA PHE A 57 10.19 -18.09 -22.48
C PHE A 57 9.77 -16.64 -22.28
N ASP A 58 10.11 -16.09 -21.11
CA ASP A 58 9.94 -14.67 -20.83
C ASP A 58 10.96 -13.88 -21.66
N ASN A 59 10.51 -12.80 -22.30
CA ASN A 59 11.35 -11.93 -23.12
C ASN A 59 11.96 -10.77 -22.31
N CYS A 60 11.63 -10.69 -21.01
CA CYS A 60 12.17 -9.72 -20.05
C CYS A 60 11.94 -8.23 -20.41
N PHE A 61 11.18 -7.94 -21.47
CA PHE A 61 10.98 -6.56 -21.95
C PHE A 61 10.31 -5.67 -20.91
N GLY A 62 9.37 -6.21 -20.12
CA GLY A 62 8.74 -5.45 -19.03
C GLY A 62 9.74 -4.98 -17.97
N LYS A 63 10.72 -5.84 -17.62
CA LYS A 63 11.79 -5.49 -16.66
C LYS A 63 12.79 -4.52 -17.28
N TRP A 64 13.04 -4.65 -18.58
CA TRP A 64 13.93 -3.76 -19.32
C TRP A 64 13.34 -2.34 -19.41
N ASN A 65 12.05 -2.23 -19.73
CA ASN A 65 11.33 -0.95 -19.72
C ASN A 65 11.35 -0.31 -18.33
N ALA A 66 11.12 -1.08 -17.26
CA ALA A 66 11.18 -0.56 -15.90
C ALA A 66 12.57 -0.02 -15.52
N LEU A 67 13.65 -0.68 -15.97
CA LEU A 67 15.02 -0.19 -15.79
C LEU A 67 15.26 1.10 -16.58
N PHE A 68 14.85 1.14 -17.85
CA PHE A 68 14.99 2.31 -18.70
C PHE A 68 14.19 3.50 -18.16
N ASP A 69 12.95 3.28 -17.73
CA ASP A 69 12.12 4.28 -17.08
C ASP A 69 12.82 4.85 -15.85
N CYS A 70 13.37 4.00 -14.98
CA CYS A 70 14.10 4.45 -13.81
C CYS A 70 15.33 5.30 -14.16
N LEU A 71 16.11 4.88 -15.16
CA LEU A 71 17.27 5.64 -15.64
C LEU A 71 16.85 6.99 -16.24
N SER A 72 15.76 7.02 -17.00
CA SER A 72 15.20 8.24 -17.59
C SER A 72 14.66 9.22 -16.54
N LEU A 73 14.10 8.69 -15.44
CA LEU A 73 13.68 9.48 -14.27
C LEU A 73 14.91 10.03 -13.54
N LYS A 74 15.99 9.26 -13.44
CA LYS A 74 17.22 9.69 -12.76
C LYS A 74 17.95 10.82 -13.49
N THR A 75 17.80 10.94 -14.80
CA THR A 75 18.39 12.04 -15.58
C THR A 75 17.58 13.35 -15.54
N LYS A 76 16.35 13.34 -15.01
CA LYS A 76 15.52 14.55 -14.84
C LYS A 76 15.87 15.32 -13.56
N ARG A 77 15.39 16.57 -13.49
CA ARG A 77 15.57 17.42 -12.30
C ARG A 77 14.86 16.82 -11.10
N SER A 78 15.49 16.85 -9.93
CA SER A 78 14.95 16.27 -8.69
C SER A 78 13.54 16.74 -8.34
N THR A 79 13.19 17.99 -8.64
CA THR A 79 11.84 18.56 -8.40
C THR A 79 10.78 17.91 -9.28
N GLU A 80 11.08 17.69 -10.56
CA GLU A 80 10.16 17.02 -11.50
C GLU A 80 10.01 15.54 -11.16
N VAL A 81 11.10 14.90 -10.73
CA VAL A 81 11.08 13.49 -10.33
C VAL A 81 10.18 13.28 -9.12
N GLN A 82 10.24 14.19 -8.13
CA GLN A 82 9.39 14.10 -6.96
C GLN A 82 7.91 14.24 -7.32
N GLU A 83 7.56 15.19 -8.18
CA GLU A 83 6.19 15.37 -8.68
C GLU A 83 5.70 14.12 -9.42
N ILE A 84 6.53 13.55 -10.31
CA ILE A 84 6.18 12.33 -11.03
C ILE A 84 5.97 11.16 -10.06
N LEU A 85 6.83 10.99 -9.06
CA LEU A 85 6.67 9.94 -8.06
C LEU A 85 5.39 10.11 -7.24
N GLU A 86 5.03 11.35 -6.88
CA GLU A 86 3.79 11.65 -6.16
C GLU A 86 2.54 11.38 -7.01
N ALA A 87 2.55 11.77 -8.28
CA ALA A 87 1.45 11.46 -9.20
C ALA A 87 1.27 9.93 -9.35
N ARG A 88 2.37 9.19 -9.53
CA ARG A 88 2.35 7.73 -9.63
C ARG A 88 1.85 7.05 -8.36
N GLU A 89 2.10 7.62 -7.18
CA GLU A 89 1.58 7.09 -5.92
C GLU A 89 0.09 7.37 -5.74
N LYS A 90 -0.39 8.55 -6.16
CA LYS A 90 -1.80 8.91 -6.15
C LYS A 90 -2.62 8.06 -7.13
N ASP A 91 -2.05 7.72 -8.29
CA ASP A 91 -2.69 6.88 -9.30
C ASP A 91 -2.77 5.40 -8.89
N LYS A 92 -1.94 4.94 -7.96
CA LYS A 92 -2.04 3.58 -7.43
C LYS A 92 -3.35 3.47 -6.65
N GLN A 93 -4.30 2.72 -7.19
CA GLN A 93 -5.50 2.30 -6.46
C GLN A 93 -5.07 1.62 -5.16
N HIS A 94 -5.30 2.30 -4.04
CA HIS A 94 -5.02 1.75 -2.73
C HIS A 94 -6.16 0.81 -2.35
N ILE A 95 -5.91 -0.19 -1.49
CA ILE A 95 -6.92 -1.19 -1.10
C ILE A 95 -8.18 -0.50 -0.55
N TRP A 96 -8.00 0.63 0.14
CA TRP A 96 -9.09 1.43 0.70
C TRP A 96 -9.87 2.26 -0.33
N THR A 97 -9.45 2.32 -1.61
CA THR A 97 -10.21 2.98 -2.68
C THR A 97 -11.20 2.05 -3.37
N TYR A 98 -11.07 0.73 -3.25
CA TYR A 98 -11.91 -0.22 -3.99
C TYR A 98 -13.39 -0.11 -3.63
N ARG A 99 -13.72 0.46 -2.47
CA ARG A 99 -15.08 0.57 -1.97
C ARG A 99 -15.22 1.79 -1.06
N THR A 100 -16.34 2.50 -1.19
CA THR A 100 -16.70 3.59 -0.27
C THR A 100 -16.98 3.05 1.13
N VAL A 101 -16.91 3.91 2.15
CA VAL A 101 -17.14 3.48 3.55
C VAL A 101 -18.56 2.93 3.72
N GLU A 102 -19.51 3.55 3.03
CA GLU A 102 -20.93 3.19 3.02
C GLU A 102 -21.11 1.81 2.39
N GLU A 103 -20.61 1.60 1.18
CA GLU A 103 -20.66 0.29 0.51
C GLU A 103 -19.92 -0.77 1.31
N ALA A 104 -18.79 -0.42 1.95
CA ALA A 104 -18.00 -1.35 2.74
C ALA A 104 -18.76 -1.81 3.97
N SER A 105 -19.45 -0.89 4.65
CA SER A 105 -20.31 -1.20 5.78
C SER A 105 -21.48 -2.11 5.38
N VAL A 106 -22.10 -1.85 4.23
CA VAL A 106 -23.23 -2.64 3.70
C VAL A 106 -22.76 -4.04 3.30
N ASN A 107 -21.65 -4.17 2.58
CA ASN A 107 -21.11 -5.48 2.21
C ASN A 107 -20.63 -6.27 3.43
N TRP A 108 -19.99 -5.61 4.39
CA TRP A 108 -19.60 -6.24 5.65
C TRP A 108 -20.84 -6.77 6.38
N TRP A 109 -21.92 -5.98 6.44
CA TRP A 109 -23.17 -6.42 7.01
C TRP A 109 -23.79 -7.60 6.25
N MET A 110 -23.78 -7.58 4.91
CA MET A 110 -24.26 -8.74 4.13
C MET A 110 -23.46 -10.02 4.43
N MET A 111 -22.14 -9.91 4.57
CA MET A 111 -21.26 -11.06 4.82
C MET A 111 -21.36 -11.56 6.26
N TYR A 112 -21.43 -10.67 7.25
CA TYR A 112 -21.25 -11.01 8.68
C TYR A 112 -22.45 -10.69 9.58
N GLY A 113 -23.51 -10.07 9.05
CA GLY A 113 -24.70 -9.68 9.82
C GLY A 113 -25.40 -10.86 10.48
N HIS A 114 -25.38 -12.03 9.84
CA HIS A 114 -25.91 -13.28 10.39
C HIS A 114 -25.11 -13.80 11.59
N VAL A 115 -23.78 -13.60 11.61
CA VAL A 115 -22.89 -14.01 12.70
C VAL A 115 -23.08 -13.13 13.93
N MET A 116 -23.25 -11.82 13.71
CA MET A 116 -23.34 -10.82 14.77
C MET A 116 -24.77 -10.59 15.29
N LYS A 117 -25.78 -11.26 14.72
CA LYS A 117 -27.21 -11.08 15.04
C LYS A 117 -27.67 -9.61 14.99
N LEU A 118 -27.09 -8.83 14.08
CA LEU A 118 -27.41 -7.40 13.93
C LEU A 118 -28.62 -7.23 13.01
N SER A 119 -29.53 -6.32 13.37
CA SER A 119 -30.63 -5.92 12.48
C SER A 119 -30.10 -5.25 11.22
N LYS A 120 -30.85 -5.37 10.11
CA LYS A 120 -30.45 -4.80 8.81
C LYS A 120 -30.27 -3.28 8.88
N PRO A 121 -29.17 -2.71 8.34
CA PRO A 121 -29.03 -1.27 8.23
C PRO A 121 -30.14 -0.72 7.33
N LYS A 122 -30.73 0.42 7.72
CA LYS A 122 -31.71 1.11 6.87
C LYS A 122 -30.99 1.55 5.60
N SER A 123 -31.55 1.17 4.44
CA SER A 123 -31.17 1.75 3.16
C SER A 123 -31.82 3.13 3.08
N ASP A 124 -31.02 4.19 3.23
CA ASP A 124 -31.47 5.54 2.91
C ASP A 124 -31.48 5.66 1.37
N SER A 125 -32.69 5.68 0.80
CA SER A 125 -32.99 6.06 -0.59
C SER A 125 -33.52 7.49 -0.60
#